data_AF-A0A961PUT5-F1
#
_entry.id   AF-A0A961PUT5-F1
#
_cell.length_a   1.000
_cell.length_b   1.000
_cell.length_c   1.000
_cell.angle_alpha   90.00
_cell.angle_beta   90.00
_cell.angle_gamma   90.00
#
_symmetry.space_group_name_H-M   'P 1'
#
loop_
_entity.id
_entity.type
_entity.pdbx_description
1 polymer ?
#
loop_
_entity_poly.entity_id
_entity_poly.type
_entity_poly.pdbx_seq_one_letter_code
_entity_poly.pdbx_strand_id
1 'polypeptide(L)'
;PLILVGLLVVVFLLFESRRYRYFNVWRARCRLMETDLFGPMLRGEDYGRDGKWNTLLAQDYIRPHFHISELRSIGRRLRKNYAYILTVQAVAYYGKLAIHPTPVTSWTEFVDRAAIGPLPGIVVVLAGLVFHGGWLAVALITLRIEKRHRGRHKLISIA
;
A
#
# COMPACT_ATOMS: atom_id res chain seq x y z
N PRO A 1 -22.59 9.69 2.59
CA PRO A 1 -21.27 10.33 2.36
C PRO A 1 -20.07 9.48 2.79
N LEU A 2 -20.04 8.90 4.01
CA LEU A 2 -18.87 8.16 4.52
C LEU A 2 -18.48 6.96 3.66
N ILE A 3 -19.42 6.25 3.03
CA ILE A 3 -19.10 5.12 2.15
C ILE A 3 -18.39 5.58 0.87
N LEU A 4 -18.82 6.69 0.27
CA LEU A 4 -18.15 7.28 -0.89
C LEU A 4 -16.70 7.68 -0.56
N VAL A 5 -16.47 8.21 0.65
CA VAL A 5 -15.11 8.50 1.14
C VAL A 5 -14.27 7.23 1.17
N GLY A 6 -14.83 6.08 1.53
CA GLY A 6 -14.11 4.79 1.51
C GLY A 6 -13.66 4.37 0.12
N LEU A 7 -14.53 4.55 -0.88
CA LEU A 7 -14.16 4.30 -2.27
C LEU A 7 -13.07 5.26 -2.74
N LEU A 8 -13.16 6.53 -2.36
CA LEU A 8 -12.14 7.53 -2.67
C LEU A 8 -10.79 7.19 -2.04
N VAL A 9 -10.78 6.77 -0.77
CA VAL A 9 -9.58 6.30 -0.06
C VAL A 9 -8.92 5.13 -0.79
N VAL A 10 -9.72 4.21 -1.34
CA VAL A 10 -9.21 3.10 -2.17
C VAL A 10 -8.60 3.60 -3.47
N VAL A 11 -9.25 4.53 -4.17
CA VAL A 11 -8.69 5.12 -5.40
C VAL A 11 -7.34 5.78 -5.13
N PHE A 12 -7.25 6.57 -4.05
CA PHE A 12 -5.98 7.17 -3.62
C PHE A 12 -4.92 6.12 -3.28
N LEU A 13 -5.28 5.05 -2.58
CA LEU A 13 -4.37 3.93 -2.31
C LEU A 13 -3.83 3.34 -3.61
N LEU A 14 -4.67 3.11 -4.60
CA LEU A 14 -4.26 2.55 -5.89
C LEU A 14 -3.32 3.50 -6.64
N PHE A 15 -3.68 4.77 -6.77
CA PHE A 15 -2.82 5.78 -7.41
C PHE A 15 -1.49 5.91 -6.70
N GLU A 16 -1.50 6.01 -5.39
CA GLU A 16 -0.28 6.14 -4.62
C GLU A 16 0.58 4.87 -4.70
N SER A 17 -0.02 3.68 -4.70
CA SER A 17 0.70 2.42 -4.85
C SER A 17 1.41 2.31 -6.20
N ARG A 18 0.83 2.86 -7.26
CA ARG A 18 1.46 2.97 -8.58
C ARG A 18 2.64 3.93 -8.52
N ARG A 19 2.43 5.17 -8.05
CA ARG A 19 3.52 6.16 -7.88
C ARG A 19 4.67 5.62 -7.02
N TYR A 20 4.36 4.89 -5.96
CA TYR A 20 5.35 4.27 -5.08
C TYR A 20 6.27 3.29 -5.83
N ARG A 21 5.75 2.53 -6.81
CA ARG A 21 6.59 1.62 -7.62
C ARG A 21 7.57 2.39 -8.50
N TYR A 22 7.11 3.44 -9.17
CA TYR A 22 7.97 4.32 -9.96
C TYR A 22 9.05 4.97 -9.10
N PHE A 23 8.65 5.53 -7.95
CA PHE A 23 9.59 6.14 -7.02
C PHE A 23 10.62 5.14 -6.49
N ASN A 24 10.22 3.89 -6.23
CA ASN A 24 11.15 2.88 -5.75
C ASN A 24 12.24 2.54 -6.78
N VAL A 25 11.90 2.46 -8.07
CA VAL A 25 12.88 2.26 -9.15
C VAL A 25 13.78 3.49 -9.28
N TRP A 26 13.19 4.68 -9.32
CA TRP A 26 13.94 5.95 -9.40
C TRP A 26 14.94 6.09 -8.26
N ARG A 27 14.50 5.85 -7.02
CA ARG A 27 15.34 5.90 -5.82
C ARG A 27 16.51 4.91 -5.91
N ALA A 28 16.31 3.71 -6.44
CA ALA A 28 17.38 2.74 -6.60
C ALA A 28 18.44 3.21 -7.60
N ARG A 29 18.01 3.76 -8.75
CA ARG A 29 18.89 4.33 -9.77
C ARG A 29 19.67 5.54 -9.24
N CYS A 30 18.98 6.48 -8.60
CA CYS A 30 19.63 7.65 -7.99
C CYS A 30 20.65 7.22 -6.94
N ARG A 31 20.29 6.26 -6.07
CA ARG A 31 21.22 5.78 -5.05
C ARG A 31 22.48 5.18 -5.67
N LEU A 32 22.35 4.39 -6.73
CA LEU A 32 23.48 3.80 -7.44
C LEU A 32 24.38 4.88 -8.06
N MET A 33 23.80 5.91 -8.69
CA MET A 33 24.58 7.04 -9.21
C MET A 33 25.25 7.84 -8.09
N GLU A 34 24.58 8.07 -6.97
CA GLU A 34 25.13 8.77 -5.81
C GLU A 34 26.35 8.03 -5.23
N THR A 35 26.26 6.70 -5.07
CA THR A 35 27.30 5.91 -4.43
C THR A 35 28.47 5.60 -5.35
N ASP A 36 28.21 5.26 -6.60
CA ASP A 36 29.21 4.67 -7.50
C ASP A 36 29.72 5.66 -8.58
N LEU A 37 29.01 6.77 -8.83
CA LEU A 37 29.45 7.81 -9.76
C LEU A 37 29.80 9.12 -9.05
N PHE A 38 28.82 9.76 -8.41
CA PHE A 38 29.01 11.10 -7.83
C PHE A 38 29.95 11.07 -6.62
N GLY A 39 29.81 10.08 -5.74
CA GLY A 39 30.68 9.93 -4.56
C GLY A 39 32.16 9.87 -4.91
N PRO A 40 32.63 8.91 -5.74
CA PRO A 40 34.03 8.81 -6.13
C PRO A 40 34.49 10.02 -6.95
N MET A 41 33.67 10.51 -7.89
CA MET A 41 34.00 11.69 -8.71
C MET A 41 34.29 12.92 -7.85
N LEU A 42 33.47 13.18 -6.83
CA LEU A 42 33.65 14.31 -5.91
C LEU A 42 34.89 14.15 -5.00
N ARG A 43 35.36 12.91 -4.78
CA ARG A 43 36.60 12.63 -4.05
C ARG A 43 37.85 12.63 -4.95
N GLY A 44 37.69 12.82 -6.26
CA GLY A 44 38.79 12.69 -7.23
C GLY A 44 39.28 11.24 -7.39
N GLU A 45 38.49 10.27 -6.97
CA GLU A 45 38.77 8.84 -7.14
C GLU A 45 38.35 8.39 -8.55
N ASP A 46 39.00 7.34 -9.06
CA ASP A 46 38.52 6.67 -10.26
C ASP A 46 37.20 5.95 -9.94
N TYR A 47 36.12 6.32 -10.63
CA TYR A 47 34.84 5.63 -10.54
C TYR A 47 34.92 4.43 -11.49
N GLY A 48 35.51 3.34 -10.99
CA GLY A 48 35.78 2.13 -11.75
C GLY A 48 34.61 1.75 -12.66
N ARG A 49 34.82 1.80 -13.98
CA ARG A 49 33.93 1.20 -14.98
C ARG A 49 34.16 -0.31 -15.01
N ASP A 50 34.08 -0.94 -13.85
CA ASP A 50 34.34 -2.38 -13.66
C ASP A 50 33.31 -3.28 -14.35
N GLY A 51 32.31 -2.69 -15.00
CA GLY A 51 31.26 -3.37 -15.73
C GLY A 51 30.15 -3.90 -14.83
N LYS A 52 30.20 -3.66 -13.51
CA LYS A 52 29.20 -4.17 -12.56
C LYS A 52 28.06 -3.20 -12.37
N TRP A 53 28.31 -2.02 -11.81
CA TRP A 53 27.24 -1.06 -11.51
C TRP A 53 26.77 -0.29 -12.75
N ASN A 54 27.70 0.12 -13.61
CA ASN A 54 27.42 0.94 -14.80
C ASN A 54 26.66 0.15 -15.88
N THR A 55 27.04 -1.12 -16.10
CA THR A 55 26.30 -2.03 -17.00
C THR A 55 24.93 -2.36 -16.44
N LEU A 56 24.81 -2.62 -15.13
CA LEU A 56 23.51 -2.86 -14.49
C LEU A 56 22.58 -1.66 -14.65
N LEU A 57 23.09 -0.45 -14.41
CA LEU A 57 22.33 0.79 -14.57
C LEU A 57 21.91 1.01 -16.03
N ALA A 58 22.84 0.84 -16.97
CA ALA A 58 22.56 0.96 -18.40
C ALA A 58 21.49 -0.05 -18.87
N GLN A 59 21.59 -1.30 -18.42
CA GLN A 59 20.60 -2.34 -18.73
C GLN A 59 19.23 -2.01 -18.14
N ASP A 60 19.16 -1.49 -16.91
CA ASP A 60 17.89 -1.08 -16.28
C ASP A 60 17.27 0.15 -16.98
N TYR A 61 18.09 1.02 -17.60
CA TYR A 61 17.59 2.09 -18.48
C TYR A 61 17.05 1.57 -19.81
N ILE A 62 17.74 0.62 -20.45
CA ILE A 62 17.33 0.04 -21.73
C ILE A 62 16.10 -0.86 -21.56
N ARG A 63 16.03 -1.62 -20.46
CA ARG A 63 14.93 -2.52 -20.13
C ARG A 63 14.43 -2.25 -18.71
N PRO A 64 13.52 -1.26 -18.53
CA PRO A 64 12.99 -0.95 -17.22
C PRO A 64 12.16 -2.11 -16.65
N HIS A 65 12.55 -2.62 -15.48
CA HIS A 65 11.79 -3.66 -14.79
C HIS A 65 11.28 -3.19 -13.43
N PHE A 66 9.99 -3.42 -13.16
CA PHE A 66 9.44 -3.21 -11.84
C PHE A 66 9.78 -4.37 -10.91
N HIS A 67 10.75 -4.15 -10.02
CA HIS A 67 11.21 -5.13 -9.05
C HIS A 67 10.16 -5.48 -7.97
N ILE A 68 9.10 -4.67 -7.84
CA ILE A 68 8.00 -4.86 -6.90
C ILE A 68 6.69 -5.01 -7.68
N SER A 69 5.97 -6.10 -7.45
CA SER A 69 4.62 -6.33 -7.98
C SER A 69 3.60 -5.33 -7.44
N GLU A 70 2.57 -5.00 -8.21
CA GLU A 70 1.49 -4.08 -7.81
C GLU A 70 0.82 -4.47 -6.49
N LEU A 71 0.51 -5.74 -6.29
CA LEU A 71 -0.09 -6.21 -5.04
C LEU A 71 0.80 -5.96 -3.81
N ARG A 72 2.13 -6.06 -3.96
CA ARG A 72 3.09 -5.78 -2.87
C ARG A 72 3.16 -4.28 -2.57
N SER A 73 3.11 -3.40 -3.58
CA SER A 73 3.11 -1.95 -3.32
C SER A 73 1.81 -1.51 -2.66
N ILE A 74 0.67 -2.02 -3.11
CA ILE A 74 -0.65 -1.80 -2.48
C ILE A 74 -0.58 -2.23 -1.02
N GLY A 75 -0.17 -3.48 -0.75
CA GLY A 75 -0.06 -4.01 0.61
C GLY A 75 0.85 -3.19 1.53
N ARG A 76 1.99 -2.71 1.02
CA ARG A 76 2.92 -1.85 1.78
C ARG A 76 2.29 -0.50 2.14
N ARG A 77 1.66 0.19 1.17
CA ARG A 77 1.00 1.49 1.41
C ARG A 77 -0.21 1.33 2.33
N LEU A 78 -0.99 0.26 2.13
CA LEU A 78 -2.12 -0.09 2.98
C LEU A 78 -1.69 -0.19 4.45
N ARG A 79 -0.69 -1.03 4.76
CA ARG A 79 -0.24 -1.22 6.15
C ARG A 79 0.37 0.02 6.79
N LYS A 80 1.05 0.86 6.01
CA LYS A 80 1.78 2.01 6.55
C LYS A 80 0.91 3.26 6.71
N ASN A 81 -0.06 3.46 5.82
CA ASN A 81 -0.81 4.71 5.77
C ASN A 81 -2.33 4.47 5.78
N TYR A 82 -2.85 3.70 4.82
CA TYR A 82 -4.32 3.66 4.59
C TYR A 82 -5.09 2.80 5.58
N ALA A 83 -4.46 1.84 6.25
CA ALA A 83 -5.11 1.04 7.27
C ALA A 83 -5.65 1.94 8.39
N TYR A 84 -4.91 2.97 8.78
CA TYR A 84 -5.35 3.96 9.78
C TYR A 84 -6.55 4.75 9.30
N ILE A 85 -6.51 5.25 8.05
CA ILE A 85 -7.60 6.02 7.45
C ILE A 85 -8.88 5.17 7.37
N LEU A 86 -8.77 3.94 6.84
CA LEU A 86 -9.89 3.01 6.75
C LEU A 86 -10.44 2.64 8.12
N THR A 87 -9.58 2.49 9.14
CA THR A 87 -10.01 2.18 10.51
C THR A 87 -10.78 3.35 11.12
N VAL A 88 -10.25 4.56 11.05
CA VAL A 88 -10.93 5.76 11.56
C VAL A 88 -12.27 5.95 10.84
N GLN A 89 -12.31 5.75 9.54
CA GLN A 89 -13.53 5.85 8.76
C GLN A 89 -14.56 4.76 9.15
N ALA A 90 -14.13 3.52 9.36
CA ALA A 90 -14.99 2.43 9.82
C ALA A 90 -15.59 2.76 11.20
N VAL A 91 -14.75 3.18 12.14
CA VAL A 91 -15.17 3.59 13.49
C VAL A 91 -16.14 4.76 13.41
N ALA A 92 -15.86 5.77 12.58
CA ALA A 92 -16.76 6.91 12.40
C ALA A 92 -18.11 6.49 11.79
N TYR A 93 -18.12 5.58 10.82
CA TYR A 93 -19.34 5.11 10.19
C TYR A 93 -20.20 4.29 11.16
N TYR A 94 -19.63 3.27 11.81
CA TYR A 94 -20.38 2.43 12.75
C TYR A 94 -20.73 3.18 14.04
N GLY A 95 -19.85 4.06 14.52
CA GLY A 95 -20.14 4.96 15.64
C GLY A 95 -21.29 5.92 15.33
N LYS A 96 -21.35 6.46 14.11
CA LYS A 96 -22.49 7.28 13.67
C LYS A 96 -23.79 6.48 13.72
N LEU A 97 -23.80 5.25 13.19
CA LEU A 97 -24.98 4.39 13.23
C LEU A 97 -25.43 4.08 14.66
N ALA A 98 -24.47 3.88 15.56
CA ALA A 98 -24.73 3.56 16.96
C ALA A 98 -25.28 4.74 17.78
N ILE A 99 -24.87 5.99 17.48
CA ILE A 99 -25.17 7.15 18.33
C ILE A 99 -26.26 8.05 17.75
N HIS A 100 -26.38 8.16 16.42
CA HIS A 100 -27.27 9.11 15.76
C HIS A 100 -28.46 8.40 15.06
N PRO A 101 -29.70 8.92 15.16
CA PRO A 101 -30.10 10.17 15.84
C PRO A 101 -30.15 10.05 17.37
N THR A 102 -30.40 8.85 17.87
CA THR A 102 -30.36 8.48 19.30
C THR A 102 -29.53 7.22 19.46
N PRO A 103 -29.01 6.90 20.66
CA PRO A 103 -28.29 5.64 20.88
C PRO A 103 -29.12 4.41 20.49
N VAL A 104 -28.54 3.47 19.74
CA VAL A 104 -29.22 2.21 19.37
C VAL A 104 -29.48 1.35 20.60
N THR A 105 -30.62 0.67 20.61
CA THR A 105 -31.05 -0.19 21.72
C THR A 105 -31.03 -1.68 21.37
N SER A 106 -30.97 -2.02 20.09
CA SER A 106 -30.98 -3.40 19.60
C SER A 106 -30.12 -3.58 18.34
N TRP A 107 -29.74 -4.83 18.07
CA TRP A 107 -28.97 -5.17 16.87
C TRP A 107 -29.77 -5.01 15.58
N THR A 108 -31.07 -5.31 15.62
CA THR A 108 -32.00 -5.08 14.51
C THR A 108 -32.06 -3.60 14.16
N GLU A 109 -32.25 -2.72 15.13
CA GLU A 109 -32.25 -1.27 14.92
C GLU A 109 -30.93 -0.76 14.31
N PHE A 110 -29.78 -1.28 14.76
CA PHE A 110 -28.48 -0.94 14.19
C PHE A 110 -28.39 -1.32 12.71
N VAL A 111 -28.82 -2.54 12.36
CA VAL A 111 -28.83 -3.02 10.98
C VAL A 111 -29.80 -2.19 10.14
N ASP A 112 -31.00 -1.89 10.64
CA ASP A 112 -31.99 -1.09 9.92
C ASP A 112 -31.48 0.32 9.59
N ARG A 113 -30.76 0.95 10.54
CA ARG A 113 -30.12 2.26 10.32
C ARG A 113 -29.03 2.25 9.27
N ALA A 114 -28.45 1.09 8.95
CA ALA A 114 -27.44 0.96 7.92
C ALA A 114 -28.02 1.00 6.50
N ALA A 115 -29.36 0.97 6.34
CA ALA A 115 -30.01 1.01 5.03
C ALA A 115 -29.68 2.30 4.25
N ILE A 116 -29.55 2.18 2.93
CA ILE A 116 -29.20 3.29 2.05
C ILE A 116 -30.14 3.29 0.84
N GLY A 117 -31.11 4.20 0.85
CA GLY A 117 -32.14 4.25 -0.18
C GLY A 117 -32.84 2.89 -0.29
N PRO A 118 -32.87 2.25 -1.47
CA PRO A 118 -33.51 0.94 -1.65
C PRO A 118 -32.69 -0.24 -1.11
N LEU A 119 -31.43 -0.03 -0.69
CA LEU A 119 -30.56 -1.10 -0.21
C LEU A 119 -30.86 -1.45 1.26
N PRO A 120 -31.25 -2.70 1.57
CA PRO A 120 -31.48 -3.13 2.95
C PRO A 120 -30.20 -3.02 3.78
N GLY A 121 -30.34 -2.63 5.04
CA GLY A 121 -29.19 -2.38 5.90
C GLY A 121 -28.30 -3.61 6.13
N ILE A 122 -28.88 -4.82 6.14
CA ILE A 122 -28.09 -6.06 6.20
C ILE A 122 -27.13 -6.20 5.02
N VAL A 123 -27.56 -5.81 3.81
CA VAL A 123 -26.71 -5.85 2.61
C VAL A 123 -25.57 -4.84 2.75
N VAL A 124 -25.86 -3.66 3.29
CA VAL A 124 -24.85 -2.61 3.50
C VAL A 124 -23.82 -3.05 4.55
N VAL A 125 -24.26 -3.64 5.67
CA VAL A 125 -23.37 -4.17 6.72
C VAL A 125 -22.49 -5.29 6.16
N LEU A 126 -23.07 -6.26 5.45
CA LEU A 126 -22.30 -7.35 4.84
C LEU A 126 -21.30 -6.82 3.81
N ALA A 127 -21.69 -5.88 2.96
CA ALA A 127 -20.77 -5.23 2.02
C ALA A 127 -19.63 -4.51 2.76
N GLY A 128 -19.94 -3.82 3.86
CA GLY A 128 -18.95 -3.21 4.74
C GLY A 128 -17.97 -4.22 5.34
N LEU A 129 -18.45 -5.35 5.83
CA LEU A 129 -17.62 -6.43 6.37
C LEU A 129 -16.72 -7.04 5.30
N VAL A 130 -17.26 -7.35 4.12
CA VAL A 130 -16.49 -7.87 2.98
C VAL A 130 -15.43 -6.86 2.55
N PHE A 131 -15.77 -5.57 2.49
CA PHE A 131 -14.84 -4.51 2.12
C PHE A 131 -13.66 -4.41 3.10
N HIS A 132 -13.93 -4.26 4.40
CA HIS A 132 -12.87 -4.11 5.40
C HIS A 132 -12.09 -5.41 5.59
N GLY A 133 -12.78 -6.56 5.60
CA GLY A 133 -12.17 -7.89 5.67
C GLY A 133 -11.26 -8.19 4.48
N GLY A 134 -11.68 -7.79 3.27
CA GLY A 134 -10.87 -7.90 2.06
C GLY A 134 -9.57 -7.10 2.15
N TRP A 135 -9.62 -5.84 2.60
CA TRP A 135 -8.41 -5.03 2.82
C TRP A 135 -7.51 -5.61 3.91
N LEU A 136 -8.09 -6.10 5.01
CA LEU A 136 -7.33 -6.77 6.05
C LEU A 136 -6.62 -8.03 5.51
N ALA A 137 -7.32 -8.84 4.71
CA ALA A 137 -6.75 -10.01 4.07
C ALA A 137 -5.58 -9.63 3.14
N VAL A 138 -5.76 -8.61 2.29
CA VAL A 138 -4.68 -8.06 1.44
C VAL A 138 -3.48 -7.63 2.28
N ALA A 139 -3.71 -6.91 3.39
CA ALA A 139 -2.65 -6.46 4.29
C ALA A 139 -1.87 -7.63 4.89
N LEU A 140 -2.55 -8.69 5.34
CA LEU A 140 -1.94 -9.87 5.97
C LEU A 140 -1.22 -10.77 4.95
N ILE A 141 -1.85 -11.04 3.80
CA ILE A 141 -1.25 -11.86 2.73
C ILE A 141 0.03 -11.21 2.23
N THR A 142 -0.01 -9.92 1.93
CA THR A 142 1.17 -9.21 1.41
C THR A 142 2.26 -9.02 2.45
N LEU A 143 1.92 -8.97 3.75
CA LEU A 143 2.89 -9.01 4.84
C LEU A 143 3.62 -10.35 4.89
N ARG A 144 2.89 -11.47 4.76
CA ARG A 144 3.47 -12.81 4.70
C ARG A 144 4.41 -12.96 3.50
N ILE A 145 4.00 -12.47 2.32
CA ILE A 145 4.86 -12.46 1.11
C ILE A 145 6.13 -11.66 1.35
N GLU A 146 6.03 -10.47 1.96
CA GLU A 146 7.18 -9.62 2.24
C GLU A 146 8.17 -10.28 3.22
N LYS A 147 7.67 -10.88 4.32
CA LYS A 147 8.49 -11.59 5.29
C LYS A 147 9.26 -12.76 4.64
N ARG A 148 8.59 -13.55 3.79
CA ARG A 148 9.23 -14.64 3.03
C ARG A 148 10.34 -14.14 2.10
N HIS A 149 10.13 -13.01 1.43
CA HIS A 149 11.14 -12.42 0.55
C HIS A 149 12.36 -11.88 1.32
N ARG A 150 12.15 -11.20 2.45
CA ARG A 150 13.25 -10.71 3.30
C ARG A 150 14.10 -11.86 3.87
N GLY A 151 13.47 -12.97 4.25
CA GLY A 151 14.18 -14.16 4.73
C GLY A 151 15.11 -14.77 3.67
N ARG A 152 14.72 -14.76 2.40
CA ARG A 152 15.55 -15.26 1.29
C ARG A 152 16.72 -14.34 0.92
N HIS A 153 16.51 -13.02 0.93
CA HIS A 153 17.54 -12.08 0.46
C HIS A 153 18.59 -11.70 1.52
N LYS A 154 18.36 -12.00 2.80
CA LYS A 154 19.40 -11.92 3.84
C LYS A 154 20.57 -12.89 3.59
N LEU A 155 20.36 -13.92 2.78
CA LEU A 155 21.41 -14.88 2.39
C LEU A 155 22.29 -14.39 1.23
N ILE A 156 21.94 -13.29 0.56
CA ILE A 156 22.63 -12.81 -0.65
C ILE A 156 23.27 -11.43 -0.46
N SER A 157 23.02 -10.70 0.64
CA SER A 157 23.65 -9.39 0.89
C SER A 157 25.02 -9.44 1.59
N ILE A 158 25.76 -10.54 1.46
CA ILE A 158 27.16 -10.67 1.92
C ILE A 158 28.00 -11.34 0.82
N ALA A 159 27.88 -10.85 -0.41
CA ALA A 159 28.80 -11.15 -1.50
C ALA A 159 28.99 -9.90 -2.35
#